data_AF-A0AAN4ZQB5-F1
#
_entry.id   AF-A0AAN4ZQB5-F1
#
_cell.length_a   1.000
_cell.length_b   1.000
_cell.length_c   1.000
_cell.angle_alpha   90.00
_cell.angle_beta   90.00
_cell.angle_gamma   90.00
#
_symmetry.space_group_name_H-M   'P 1'
#
loop_
_entity.id
_entity.type
_entity.pdbx_description
1 polymer ?
#
loop_
_entity_poly.entity_id
_entity_poly.type
_entity_poly.pdbx_seq_one_letter_code
_entity_poly.pdbx_strand_id
1 'polypeptide(L)'
;MALSKLENLYRQVILDHSSHPHNHGTLENSSQHIEMNNPTCGDVIHLELQTEDGIIKDIAFSGHGCSISTASASMMTEAVKGKTVKEAMALAEDFSLLVQGKEVEEVEKLGDAEILNGVSKFPARIKCATLSWNALKKALEDPNSGVADAGFIKHDG
;
A
#
# COMPACT_ATOMS: atom_id res chain seq x y z
N MET A 1 11.69 -11.12 -26.94
CA MET A 1 10.21 -11.16 -26.99
C MET A 1 9.54 -11.90 -25.82
N ALA A 2 10.28 -12.40 -24.82
CA ALA A 2 9.70 -12.91 -23.57
C ALA A 2 9.45 -11.79 -22.54
N LEU A 3 10.36 -10.81 -22.44
CA LEU A 3 10.21 -9.64 -21.56
C LEU A 3 8.87 -8.91 -21.79
N SER A 4 8.52 -8.64 -23.05
CA SER A 4 7.27 -7.94 -23.39
C SER A 4 6.00 -8.70 -22.97
N LYS A 5 6.05 -10.03 -22.90
CA LYS A 5 4.89 -10.84 -22.47
C LYS A 5 4.72 -10.78 -20.96
N LEU A 6 5.82 -10.83 -20.21
CA LEU A 6 5.79 -10.71 -18.75
C LEU A 6 5.43 -9.28 -18.32
N GLU A 7 5.98 -8.26 -18.99
CA GLU A 7 5.61 -6.86 -18.78
C GLU A 7 4.11 -6.61 -19.04
N ASN A 8 3.54 -7.27 -20.05
CA ASN A 8 2.10 -7.19 -20.31
C ASN A 8 1.26 -7.86 -19.22
N LEU A 9 1.70 -9.01 -18.68
CA LEU A 9 1.02 -9.66 -17.56
C LEU A 9 1.05 -8.77 -16.31
N TYR A 10 2.21 -8.23 -15.95
CA TYR A 10 2.34 -7.29 -14.84
C TYR A 10 1.49 -6.04 -15.01
N ARG A 11 1.43 -5.50 -16.22
CA ARG A 11 0.53 -4.40 -16.54
C ARG A 11 -0.94 -4.79 -16.35
N GLN A 12 -1.33 -6.00 -16.73
CA GLN A 12 -2.69 -6.50 -16.54
C GLN A 12 -3.04 -6.61 -15.07
N VAL A 13 -2.14 -7.12 -14.23
CA VAL A 13 -2.38 -7.22 -12.77
C VAL A 13 -2.58 -5.83 -12.16
N ILE A 14 -1.71 -4.86 -12.48
CA ILE A 14 -1.88 -3.47 -12.01
C ILE A 14 -3.22 -2.90 -12.48
N LEU A 15 -3.59 -3.14 -13.73
CA LEU A 15 -4.87 -2.65 -14.27
C LEU A 15 -6.07 -3.30 -13.59
N ASP A 16 -5.99 -4.58 -13.27
CA ASP A 16 -7.06 -5.31 -12.59
C ASP A 16 -7.26 -4.76 -11.17
N HIS A 17 -6.22 -4.68 -10.35
CA HIS A 17 -6.32 -4.07 -9.02
C HIS A 17 -6.74 -2.59 -9.06
N SER A 18 -6.46 -1.87 -10.14
CA SER A 18 -6.93 -0.48 -10.28
C SER A 18 -8.40 -0.37 -10.71
N SER A 19 -8.94 -1.36 -11.43
CA SER A 19 -10.30 -1.35 -11.98
C SER A 19 -11.29 -2.11 -11.09
N HIS A 20 -10.82 -3.18 -10.46
CA HIS A 20 -11.53 -4.05 -9.53
C HIS A 20 -10.74 -4.17 -8.22
N PRO A 21 -10.54 -3.05 -7.49
CA PRO A 21 -9.77 -3.10 -6.24
C PRO A 21 -10.41 -4.03 -5.21
N HIS A 22 -9.60 -4.92 -4.66
CA HIS A 22 -9.97 -5.78 -3.55
C HIS A 22 -10.02 -5.00 -2.24
N ASN A 23 -10.94 -5.37 -1.34
CA ASN A 23 -11.19 -4.68 -0.07
C ASN A 23 -11.49 -3.17 -0.22
N HIS A 24 -12.05 -2.77 -1.36
CA HIS A 24 -12.51 -1.40 -1.55
C HIS A 24 -13.87 -1.16 -0.88
N GLY A 25 -13.96 -0.14 -0.04
CA GLY A 25 -15.13 0.22 0.73
C GLY A 25 -14.77 0.66 2.14
N THR A 26 -15.70 0.46 3.06
CA THR A 26 -15.57 0.77 4.49
C THR A 26 -15.94 -0.45 5.31
N LEU A 27 -15.43 -0.54 6.54
CA LEU A 27 -15.78 -1.57 7.51
C LEU A 27 -16.88 -1.05 8.43
N GLU A 28 -17.82 -1.91 8.82
CA GLU A 28 -18.86 -1.53 9.80
C GLU A 28 -18.31 -1.45 11.24
N ASN A 29 -17.26 -2.22 11.55
CA ASN A 29 -16.69 -2.35 12.90
C ASN A 29 -15.17 -2.16 12.90
N SER A 30 -14.68 -1.15 12.17
CA SER A 30 -13.26 -0.77 12.23
C SER A 30 -12.89 -0.21 13.59
N SER A 31 -11.75 -0.67 14.10
CA SER A 31 -11.16 -0.17 15.34
C SER A 31 -10.31 1.07 15.12
N GLN A 32 -9.84 1.27 13.89
CA GLN A 32 -8.90 2.31 13.50
C GLN A 32 -9.28 2.87 12.13
N HIS A 33 -9.15 4.18 11.97
CA HIS A 33 -9.34 4.88 10.71
C HIS A 33 -8.20 5.87 10.52
N ILE A 34 -7.67 5.93 9.30
CA ILE A 34 -6.68 6.93 8.92
C ILE A 34 -6.98 7.47 7.53
N GLU A 35 -6.82 8.78 7.38
CA GLU A 35 -6.81 9.45 6.08
C GLU A 35 -5.39 9.93 5.79
N MET A 36 -4.95 9.73 4.55
CA MET A 36 -3.67 10.23 4.04
C MET A 36 -3.80 10.68 2.59
N ASN A 37 -3.10 11.74 2.22
CA ASN A 37 -3.15 12.32 0.88
C ASN A 37 -1.76 12.48 0.26
N ASN A 38 -1.67 12.40 -1.07
CA ASN A 38 -0.51 12.72 -1.87
C ASN A 38 -0.84 13.91 -2.78
N PRO A 39 -0.56 15.17 -2.36
CA PRO A 39 -0.92 16.36 -3.14
C PRO A 39 -0.18 16.46 -4.47
N THR A 40 0.91 15.72 -4.68
CA THR A 40 1.64 15.70 -5.96
C THR A 40 0.81 15.09 -7.10
N CYS A 41 -0.01 14.09 -6.81
CA CYS A 41 -0.89 13.46 -7.79
C CYS A 41 -2.38 13.64 -7.48
N GLY A 42 -2.71 14.26 -6.35
CA GLY A 42 -4.08 14.40 -5.85
C GLY A 42 -4.66 13.08 -5.34
N ASP A 43 -3.81 12.10 -4.99
CA ASP A 43 -4.29 10.84 -4.44
C ASP A 43 -4.74 11.05 -2.97
N VAL A 44 -5.84 10.43 -2.57
CA VAL A 44 -6.38 10.42 -1.21
C VAL A 44 -6.78 8.99 -0.90
N ILE A 45 -6.33 8.48 0.25
CA ILE A 45 -6.71 7.17 0.78
C ILE A 45 -7.32 7.34 2.16
N HIS A 46 -8.45 6.69 2.37
CA HIS A 46 -9.02 6.42 3.69
C HIS A 46 -8.85 4.94 3.94
N LEU A 47 -8.13 4.58 5.01
CA LEU A 47 -7.85 3.21 5.38
C LEU A 47 -8.50 2.91 6.72
N GLU A 48 -9.23 1.80 6.76
CA GLU A 48 -9.93 1.33 7.95
C GLU A 48 -9.42 -0.06 8.31
N LEU A 49 -9.09 -0.26 9.58
CA LEU A 49 -8.54 -1.52 10.07
C LEU A 49 -9.32 -2.02 11.28
N GLN A 50 -9.54 -3.33 11.30
CA GLN A 50 -10.00 -4.06 12.47
C GLN A 50 -8.87 -4.95 12.95
N THR A 51 -8.35 -4.64 14.14
CA THR A 51 -7.26 -5.39 14.77
C THR A 51 -7.76 -6.06 16.03
N GLU A 52 -7.55 -7.36 16.15
CA GLU A 52 -7.90 -8.15 17.35
C GLU A 52 -6.69 -8.98 17.76
N ASP A 53 -6.33 -8.93 19.05
CA ASP A 53 -5.19 -9.67 19.62
C ASP A 53 -3.86 -9.46 18.86
N GLY A 54 -3.66 -8.27 18.29
CA GLY A 54 -2.47 -7.92 17.52
C GLY A 54 -2.44 -8.50 16.10
N ILE A 55 -3.59 -8.96 15.58
CA ILE A 55 -3.77 -9.47 14.22
C ILE A 55 -4.74 -8.57 13.46
N ILE A 56 -4.41 -8.23 12.21
CA ILE A 56 -5.29 -7.50 11.30
C ILE A 56 -6.38 -8.47 10.82
N LYS A 57 -7.56 -8.43 11.44
CA LYS A 57 -8.69 -9.29 11.08
C LYS A 57 -9.31 -8.87 9.77
N ASP A 58 -9.55 -7.57 9.66
CA ASP A 58 -10.11 -6.97 8.45
C ASP A 58 -9.45 -5.63 8.17
N ILE A 59 -9.45 -5.27 6.89
CA ILE A 59 -8.88 -4.04 6.37
C ILE A 59 -9.65 -3.67 5.12
N ALA A 60 -10.08 -2.42 5.04
CA ALA A 60 -10.71 -1.87 3.84
C ALA A 60 -10.14 -0.50 3.54
N PHE A 61 -10.20 -0.12 2.26
CA PHE A 61 -9.79 1.20 1.84
C PHE A 61 -10.83 1.85 0.94
N SER A 62 -10.90 3.17 1.00
CA SER A 62 -11.66 3.99 0.08
C SER A 62 -10.86 5.23 -0.31
N GLY A 63 -11.37 6.02 -1.24
CA GLY A 63 -10.74 7.27 -1.66
C GLY A 63 -10.60 7.38 -3.16
N HIS A 64 -9.75 8.30 -3.60
CA HIS A 64 -9.53 8.56 -5.02
C HIS A 64 -8.05 8.72 -5.30
N GLY A 65 -7.53 7.98 -6.26
CA GLY A 65 -6.12 8.06 -6.65
C GLY A 65 -5.91 7.60 -8.08
N CYS A 66 -4.71 7.84 -8.59
CA CYS A 66 -4.31 7.30 -9.87
C CYS A 66 -4.20 5.76 -9.82
N SER A 67 -4.18 5.11 -11.00
CA SER A 67 -4.19 3.64 -11.09
C SER A 67 -3.10 2.94 -10.27
N ILE A 68 -1.93 3.55 -10.09
CA ILE A 68 -0.85 2.98 -9.26
C ILE A 68 -1.20 3.06 -7.77
N SER A 69 -1.79 4.17 -7.33
CA SER A 69 -2.18 4.34 -5.93
C SER A 69 -3.31 3.38 -5.56
N THR A 70 -4.33 3.27 -6.41
CA THR A 70 -5.44 2.32 -6.21
C THR A 70 -4.95 0.87 -6.25
N ALA A 71 -4.10 0.52 -7.23
CA ALA A 71 -3.55 -0.84 -7.30
C ALA A 71 -2.70 -1.18 -6.09
N SER A 72 -1.82 -0.26 -5.66
CA SER A 72 -0.99 -0.46 -4.47
C SER A 72 -1.83 -0.60 -3.19
N ALA A 73 -2.91 0.16 -3.05
CA ALA A 73 -3.83 0.02 -1.92
C ALA A 73 -4.50 -1.36 -1.91
N SER A 74 -5.03 -1.80 -3.05
CA SER A 74 -5.64 -3.13 -3.17
C SER A 74 -4.64 -4.24 -2.84
N MET A 75 -3.47 -4.25 -3.47
CA MET A 75 -2.44 -5.28 -3.24
C MET A 75 -1.96 -5.28 -1.78
N MET A 76 -1.79 -4.08 -1.19
CA MET A 76 -1.42 -3.94 0.22
C MET A 76 -2.46 -4.59 1.14
N THR A 77 -3.75 -4.30 0.95
CA THR A 77 -4.80 -4.85 1.82
C THR A 77 -4.84 -6.38 1.80
N GLU A 78 -4.56 -7.00 0.66
CA GLU A 78 -4.48 -8.46 0.57
C GLU A 78 -3.22 -9.02 1.22
N ALA A 79 -2.07 -8.35 1.06
CA ALA A 79 -0.81 -8.80 1.64
C ALA A 79 -0.84 -8.81 3.18
N VAL A 80 -1.56 -7.86 3.80
CA VAL A 80 -1.53 -7.65 5.25
C VAL A 80 -2.75 -8.22 6.00
N LYS A 81 -3.86 -8.50 5.31
CA LYS A 81 -5.04 -9.11 5.94
C LYS A 81 -4.67 -10.48 6.54
N GLY A 82 -5.05 -10.70 7.80
CA GLY A 82 -4.75 -11.91 8.56
C GLY A 82 -3.32 -11.98 9.12
N LYS A 83 -2.47 -10.98 8.88
CA LYS A 83 -1.12 -10.89 9.45
C LYS A 83 -1.11 -10.23 10.82
N THR A 84 -0.07 -10.51 11.58
CA THR A 84 0.20 -9.75 12.81
C THR A 84 0.63 -8.32 12.48
N VAL A 85 0.42 -7.39 13.42
CA VAL A 85 0.89 -5.99 13.27
C VAL A 85 2.38 -5.93 12.94
N LYS A 86 3.19 -6.80 13.56
CA LYS A 86 4.64 -6.86 13.33
C LYS A 86 4.98 -7.30 11.90
N GLU A 87 4.29 -8.32 11.39
CA GLU A 87 4.47 -8.77 10.01
C GLU A 87 4.03 -7.70 9.00
N ALA A 88 2.89 -7.05 9.26
CA ALA A 88 2.39 -5.98 8.40
C ALA A 88 3.36 -4.78 8.34
N MET A 89 3.98 -4.41 9.47
CA MET A 89 5.03 -3.38 9.49
C MET A 89 6.26 -3.80 8.68
N ALA A 90 6.72 -5.05 8.82
CA ALA A 90 7.84 -5.56 8.05
C ALA A 90 7.56 -5.55 6.53
N LEU A 91 6.36 -5.96 6.11
CA LEU A 91 5.94 -5.89 4.71
C LEU A 91 5.93 -4.45 4.18
N ALA A 92 5.52 -3.48 5.00
CA ALA A 92 5.54 -2.07 4.61
C ALA A 92 6.97 -1.52 4.47
N GLU A 93 7.92 -2.00 5.28
CA GLU A 93 9.33 -1.67 5.13
C GLU A 93 9.92 -2.31 3.87
N ASP A 94 9.67 -3.61 3.66
CA ASP A 94 10.11 -4.35 2.48
C ASP A 94 9.58 -3.70 1.19
N PHE A 95 8.30 -3.34 1.15
CA PHE A 95 7.72 -2.63 0.00
C PHE A 95 8.40 -1.28 -0.25
N SER A 96 8.69 -0.53 0.82
CA SER A 96 9.39 0.76 0.72
C SER A 96 10.80 0.60 0.14
N LEU A 97 11.53 -0.44 0.54
CA LEU A 97 12.84 -0.78 -0.02
C LEU A 97 12.72 -1.19 -1.49
N LEU A 98 11.73 -2.02 -1.83
CA LEU A 98 11.47 -2.49 -3.18
C LEU A 98 11.26 -1.33 -4.17
N VAL A 99 10.38 -0.38 -3.84
CA VAL A 99 10.11 0.77 -4.72
C VAL A 99 11.25 1.80 -4.77
N GLN A 100 12.21 1.71 -3.86
CA GLN A 100 13.47 2.45 -3.92
C GLN A 100 14.54 1.73 -4.76
N GLY A 101 14.25 0.52 -5.26
CA GLY A 101 15.20 -0.29 -6.02
C GLY A 101 16.27 -0.95 -5.15
N LYS A 102 16.02 -1.11 -3.85
CA LYS A 102 16.91 -1.81 -2.92
C LYS A 102 16.59 -3.30 -2.89
N GLU A 103 17.57 -4.11 -2.51
CA GLU A 103 17.38 -5.55 -2.33
C GLU A 103 16.47 -5.85 -1.13
N VAL A 104 15.58 -6.80 -1.32
CA VAL A 104 14.64 -7.32 -0.33
C VAL A 104 14.77 -8.84 -0.38
N GLU A 105 14.97 -9.49 0.76
CA GLU A 105 15.25 -10.93 0.80
C GLU A 105 14.00 -11.76 0.49
N GLU A 106 12.83 -11.34 0.99
CA GLU A 106 11.59 -12.11 0.93
C GLU A 106 10.50 -11.39 0.12
N VAL A 107 10.83 -10.96 -1.10
CA VAL A 107 9.91 -10.23 -2.01
C VAL A 107 8.60 -10.96 -2.22
N GLU A 108 8.63 -12.30 -2.26
CA GLU A 108 7.45 -13.15 -2.43
C GLU A 108 6.38 -12.94 -1.34
N LYS A 109 6.75 -12.46 -0.15
CA LYS A 109 5.79 -12.14 0.91
C LYS A 109 4.92 -10.92 0.61
N LEU A 110 5.34 -10.06 -0.32
CA LEU A 110 4.57 -8.92 -0.77
C LEU A 110 3.39 -9.32 -1.69
N GLY A 111 3.34 -10.58 -2.14
CA GLY A 111 2.35 -11.05 -3.09
C GLY A 111 2.35 -10.20 -4.36
N ASP A 112 1.18 -9.83 -4.86
CA ASP A 112 1.06 -9.03 -6.09
C ASP A 112 1.70 -7.64 -5.99
N ALA A 113 1.95 -7.12 -4.78
CA ALA A 113 2.64 -5.85 -4.61
C ALA A 113 4.10 -5.87 -5.11
N GLU A 114 4.71 -7.06 -5.27
CA GLU A 114 6.05 -7.20 -5.85
C GLU A 114 6.14 -6.62 -7.27
N ILE A 115 5.02 -6.64 -7.99
CA ILE A 115 4.92 -6.19 -9.38
C ILE A 115 5.22 -4.68 -9.49
N LEU A 116 5.02 -3.93 -8.40
CA LEU A 116 5.32 -2.50 -8.32
C LEU A 116 6.82 -2.19 -8.19
N ASN A 117 7.72 -3.19 -8.18
CA ASN A 117 9.17 -2.96 -8.26
C ASN A 117 9.56 -2.08 -9.47
N GLY A 118 8.84 -2.19 -10.58
CA GLY A 118 9.06 -1.35 -11.76
C GLY A 118 8.89 0.15 -11.52
N VAL A 119 8.18 0.56 -10.46
CA VAL A 119 7.98 1.96 -10.05
C VAL A 119 9.29 2.62 -9.62
N SER A 120 10.30 1.85 -9.19
CA SER A 120 11.63 2.37 -8.84
C SER A 120 12.31 3.15 -9.97
N LYS A 121 11.98 2.83 -11.22
CA LYS A 121 12.45 3.53 -12.43
C LYS A 121 11.75 4.87 -12.67
N PHE A 122 10.69 5.17 -11.92
CA PHE A 122 9.84 6.35 -12.09
C PHE A 122 9.68 7.09 -10.75
N PRO A 123 10.67 7.91 -10.33
CA PRO A 123 10.65 8.58 -9.02
C PRO A 123 9.38 9.37 -8.72
N ALA A 124 8.78 9.99 -9.73
CA ALA A 124 7.53 10.74 -9.60
C ALA A 124 6.33 9.87 -9.18
N ARG A 125 6.39 8.55 -9.37
CA ARG A 125 5.33 7.59 -9.07
C ARG A 125 5.56 6.81 -7.78
N ILE A 126 6.74 6.93 -7.16
CA ILE A 126 7.05 6.28 -5.87
C ILE A 126 6.03 6.72 -4.81
N LYS A 127 5.73 8.02 -4.72
CA LYS A 127 4.74 8.53 -3.75
C LYS A 127 3.35 7.91 -3.93
N CYS A 128 2.91 7.71 -5.17
CA CYS A 128 1.63 7.05 -5.46
C CYS A 128 1.64 5.60 -4.97
N ALA A 129 2.74 4.87 -5.19
CA ALA A 129 2.87 3.48 -4.76
C ALA A 129 2.96 3.36 -3.24
N THR A 130 3.66 4.26 -2.55
CA THR A 130 3.88 4.16 -1.09
C THR A 130 2.76 4.72 -0.22
N LEU A 131 1.80 5.45 -0.79
CA LEU A 131 0.77 6.17 -0.03
C LEU A 131 -0.01 5.24 0.92
N SER A 132 -0.53 4.13 0.39
CA SER A 132 -1.30 3.14 1.16
C SER A 132 -0.47 2.48 2.27
N TRP A 133 0.78 2.14 1.99
CA TRP A 133 1.70 1.53 2.95
C TRP A 133 2.12 2.49 4.07
N ASN A 134 2.25 3.79 3.77
CA ASN A 134 2.51 4.80 4.77
C ASN A 134 1.26 5.03 5.66
N ALA A 135 0.06 5.02 5.09
CA ALA A 135 -1.18 5.06 5.84
C ALA A 135 -1.30 3.84 6.78
N LEU A 136 -1.00 2.64 6.29
CA LEU A 136 -0.96 1.43 7.11
C LEU A 136 0.00 1.57 8.31
N LYS A 137 1.27 1.93 8.07
CA LYS A 137 2.25 2.09 9.16
C LYS A 137 1.74 3.06 10.21
N LYS A 138 1.23 4.23 9.78
CA LYS A 138 0.76 5.25 10.70
C LYS A 138 -0.45 4.77 11.52
N ALA A 139 -1.37 4.02 10.93
CA ALA A 139 -2.49 3.42 11.67
C ALA A 139 -2.05 2.37 12.70
N LEU A 140 -1.00 1.61 12.38
CA LEU A 140 -0.44 0.59 13.28
C LEU A 140 0.40 1.21 14.42
N GLU A 141 1.12 2.31 14.16
CA GLU A 141 1.93 3.03 15.15
C GLU A 141 1.08 3.89 16.10
N ASP A 142 0.02 4.51 15.59
CA ASP A 142 -0.84 5.42 16.34
C ASP A 142 -2.32 5.10 16.12
N PRO A 143 -2.85 4.07 16.82
CA PRO A 143 -4.24 3.64 16.73
C PRO A 143 -5.30 4.73 16.94
N ASN A 144 -4.92 5.86 17.54
CA ASN A 144 -5.83 6.95 17.91
C ASN A 144 -5.73 8.18 16.98
N SER A 145 -4.83 8.20 15.98
CA SER A 145 -4.68 9.36 15.10
C SER A 145 -5.68 9.33 13.94
N GLY A 146 -6.81 10.02 14.10
CA GLY A 146 -7.91 10.02 13.12
C GLY A 146 -7.68 10.82 11.82
N VAL A 147 -6.58 11.55 11.66
CA VAL A 147 -6.22 12.23 10.39
C VAL A 147 -4.70 12.47 10.38
N ALA A 148 -3.99 12.04 9.34
CA ALA A 148 -2.56 12.34 9.16
C ALA A 148 -2.30 12.87 7.75
N ASP A 149 -2.03 14.17 7.63
CA ASP A 149 -1.42 14.72 6.40
C ASP A 149 -0.11 13.96 6.14
N ALA A 150 0.14 13.54 4.90
CA ALA A 150 1.38 12.86 4.52
C ALA A 150 2.56 13.85 4.55
N GLY A 151 2.89 14.32 5.75
CA GLY A 151 3.97 15.24 6.04
C GLY A 151 5.28 14.59 5.65
N PHE A 152 5.92 15.17 4.63
CA PHE A 152 7.32 15.02 4.22
C PHE A 152 8.14 14.03 5.06
N ILE A 153 8.33 12.82 4.54
CA ILE A 153 9.49 12.00 4.92
C ILE A 153 10.71 12.80 4.47
N LYS A 154 11.34 13.52 5.41
CA LYS A 154 12.70 14.03 5.23
C LYS A 154 13.59 12.81 5.11
N HIS A 155 14.12 12.58 3.92
CA HIS A 155 15.35 11.80 3.80
C HIS A 155 16.46 12.67 4.39
N ASP A 156 16.78 12.43 5.66
CA ASP A 156 18.05 12.89 6.23
C ASP A 156 19.18 12.15 5.51
N GLY A 157 20.10 12.94 4.95
CA GLY A 157 21.38 12.49 4.40
C GLY A 157 22.51 12.69 5.38
#